data_AF-A0AAV6KXK1-F1
#
_entry.id   AF-A0AAV6KXK1-F1
#
_cell.length_a   1.000
_cell.length_b   1.000
_cell.length_c   1.000
_cell.angle_alpha   90.00
_cell.angle_beta   90.00
_cell.angle_gamma   90.00
#
_symmetry.space_group_name_H-M   'P 1'
#
loop_
_entity.id
_entity.type
_entity.pdbx_description
1 polymer ?
#
loop_
_entity_poly.entity_id
_entity_poly.type
_entity_poly.pdbx_seq_one_letter_code
_entity_poly.pdbx_strand_id
1 'polypeptide(L)'
;MGHFFCNFQEDKSRGKVAVFQPNILMLGLSPYDYVLRALSSVHTNDLEQTLLALPFSDALKLLSYLKDWALIPDKVELVCRVATVLLQLHHNQLITTVAARPILTLLKDILHARVKECKDTLGFNLAAMDHLKQLMALKSDALFRDAKTKLLEIRSRHSQRVEARADVKEGRRKKKRQKKSDDVHVWS
;
A
#
# COMPACT_ATOMS: atom_id res chain seq x y z
N MET A 1 28.58 32.73 16.78
CA MET A 1 28.50 31.34 16.27
C MET A 1 27.59 31.29 15.03
N GLY A 2 28.10 31.67 13.87
CA GLY A 2 27.29 31.78 12.64
C GLY A 2 28.04 31.48 11.35
N HIS A 3 29.12 30.70 11.42
CA HIS A 3 30.08 30.55 10.31
C HIS A 3 30.13 29.16 9.66
N PHE A 4 29.11 28.31 9.86
CA PHE A 4 29.13 26.94 9.32
C PHE A 4 28.03 26.58 8.32
N PHE A 5 27.13 27.49 7.98
CA PHE A 5 26.00 27.19 7.07
C PHE A 5 26.02 27.91 5.71
N CYS A 6 27.05 28.70 5.41
CA CYS A 6 27.09 29.53 4.19
C CYS A 6 28.35 29.27 3.36
N ASN A 7 28.58 28.02 2.91
CA ASN A 7 29.69 27.72 1.99
C ASN A 7 29.35 26.68 0.91
N PHE A 8 28.08 26.33 0.69
CA PHE A 8 27.71 25.41 -0.42
C PHE A 8 26.97 26.09 -1.58
N GLN A 9 26.63 27.38 -1.47
CA GLN A 9 25.82 28.06 -2.50
C GLN A 9 26.56 29.16 -3.27
N GLU A 10 27.78 29.55 -2.86
CA GLU A 10 28.48 30.71 -3.43
C GLU A 10 29.52 30.41 -4.52
N ASP A 11 29.86 29.13 -4.76
CA ASP A 11 30.90 28.75 -5.72
C ASP A 11 30.41 28.53 -7.17
N LYS A 12 29.29 29.14 -7.57
CA LYS A 12 28.87 29.16 -9.00
C LYS A 12 29.34 30.38 -9.78
N SER A 13 29.90 31.40 -9.12
CA SER A 13 30.20 32.70 -9.77
C SER A 13 31.69 33.04 -9.89
N ARG A 14 32.60 32.14 -9.51
CA ARG A 14 34.05 32.37 -9.66
C ARG A 14 34.66 31.28 -10.53
N GLY A 15 34.89 31.65 -11.79
CA GLY A 15 35.59 30.83 -12.77
C GLY A 15 36.98 30.41 -12.27
N LYS A 16 37.02 29.21 -11.70
CA LYS A 16 38.12 28.24 -11.62
C LYS A 16 37.58 27.09 -10.78
N VAL A 17 36.80 26.20 -11.41
CA VAL A 17 36.39 24.94 -10.78
C VAL A 17 37.68 24.15 -10.59
N ALA A 18 38.21 24.13 -9.36
CA ALA A 18 39.27 23.22 -9.00
C ALA A 18 38.80 21.82 -9.38
N VAL A 19 39.54 21.16 -10.27
CA VAL A 19 39.24 19.79 -10.70
C VAL A 19 39.23 18.94 -9.44
N PHE A 20 38.04 18.58 -8.97
CA PHE A 20 37.84 17.71 -7.83
C PHE A 20 38.56 16.41 -8.17
N GLN A 21 39.73 16.16 -7.55
CA GLN A 21 40.47 14.94 -7.79
C GLN A 21 39.60 13.79 -7.26
N PRO A 22 39.13 12.86 -8.11
CA PRO A 22 38.28 11.79 -7.67
C PRO A 22 39.03 10.94 -6.65
N ASN A 23 38.48 10.81 -5.44
CA ASN A 23 39.08 9.93 -4.44
C ASN A 23 38.97 8.49 -4.95
N ILE A 24 40.10 7.80 -5.12
CA ILE A 24 40.18 6.44 -5.66
C ILE A 24 39.35 5.47 -4.82
N LEU A 25 39.24 5.71 -3.50
CA LEU A 25 38.42 4.92 -2.58
C LEU A 25 36.93 4.98 -2.89
N MET A 26 36.49 6.01 -3.61
CA MET A 26 35.09 6.21 -3.98
C MET A 26 34.75 5.61 -5.35
N LEU A 27 35.67 4.83 -5.93
CA LEU A 27 35.47 4.10 -7.18
C LEU A 27 35.11 5.01 -8.37
N GLY A 28 35.53 6.28 -8.32
CA GLY A 28 35.18 7.30 -9.33
C GLY A 28 33.76 7.85 -9.23
N LEU A 29 33.00 7.50 -8.17
CA LEU A 29 31.67 8.04 -7.91
C LEU A 29 31.72 9.37 -7.16
N SER A 30 30.66 10.16 -7.27
CA SER A 30 30.48 11.34 -6.40
C SER A 30 30.30 10.90 -4.93
N PRO A 31 30.64 11.76 -3.94
CA PRO A 31 30.40 11.46 -2.51
C PRO A 31 28.96 11.06 -2.22
N TYR A 32 28.05 11.71 -2.92
CA TYR A 32 26.63 11.47 -2.81
C TYR A 32 26.23 10.08 -3.35
N ASP A 33 26.70 9.70 -4.53
CA ASP A 33 26.36 8.41 -5.14
C ASP A 33 27.04 7.24 -4.43
N TYR A 34 28.26 7.46 -3.93
CA TYR A 34 28.98 6.45 -3.17
C TYR A 34 28.23 6.09 -1.87
N VAL A 35 27.77 7.09 -1.11
CA VAL A 35 27.03 6.85 0.13
C VAL A 35 25.66 6.23 -0.16
N LEU A 36 24.98 6.65 -1.23
CA LEU A 36 23.72 6.02 -1.65
C LEU A 36 23.92 4.54 -1.97
N ARG A 37 24.96 4.22 -2.73
CA ARG A 37 25.29 2.85 -3.10
C ARG A 37 25.64 2.02 -1.86
N ALA A 38 26.43 2.56 -0.94
CA ALA A 38 26.77 1.89 0.31
C ALA A 38 25.50 1.59 1.12
N LEU A 39 24.61 2.57 1.32
CA LEU A 39 23.35 2.36 2.03
C LEU A 39 22.40 1.40 1.33
N SER A 40 22.32 1.46 0.00
CA SER A 40 21.49 0.52 -0.77
C SER A 40 22.04 -0.90 -0.79
N SER A 41 23.33 -1.10 -0.46
CA SER A 41 23.95 -2.42 -0.37
C SER A 41 23.76 -3.10 0.98
N VAL A 42 23.44 -2.33 2.02
CA VAL A 42 23.17 -2.85 3.37
C VAL A 42 21.84 -3.60 3.36
N HIS A 43 21.83 -4.77 4.00
CA HIS A 43 20.61 -5.55 4.14
C HIS A 43 19.57 -4.79 4.98
N THR A 44 18.29 -4.88 4.62
CA THR A 44 17.24 -4.09 5.26
C THR A 44 17.11 -4.32 6.76
N ASN A 45 17.44 -5.52 7.24
CA ASN A 45 17.41 -5.85 8.67
C ASN A 45 18.57 -5.21 9.45
N ASP A 46 19.71 -5.00 8.79
CA ASP A 46 20.92 -4.47 9.43
C ASP A 46 21.03 -2.94 9.29
N LEU A 47 20.16 -2.33 8.48
CA LEU A 47 20.14 -0.89 8.24
C LEU A 47 19.94 -0.10 9.53
N GLU A 48 19.03 -0.55 10.40
CA GLU A 48 18.77 0.11 11.68
C GLU A 48 19.98 0.06 12.62
N GLN A 49 20.62 -1.10 12.72
CA GLN A 49 21.81 -1.30 13.55
C GLN A 49 23.01 -0.49 13.02
N THR A 50 23.16 -0.43 11.70
CA THR A 50 24.20 0.36 11.04
C THR A 50 24.01 1.85 11.30
N LEU A 51 22.77 2.34 11.24
CA LEU A 51 22.45 3.74 11.51
C LEU A 51 22.58 4.09 13.00
N LEU A 52 22.33 3.12 13.90
CA LEU A 52 22.50 3.30 15.35
C LEU A 52 23.95 3.49 15.76
N ALA A 53 24.89 2.84 15.07
CA ALA A 53 26.33 3.01 15.32
C ALA A 53 26.87 4.37 14.84
N LEU A 54 26.06 5.17 14.13
CA LEU A 54 26.51 6.40 13.49
C LEU A 54 26.49 7.59 14.49
N PRO A 55 27.56 8.40 14.55
CA PRO A 55 27.54 9.62 15.36
C PRO A 55 26.58 10.66 14.78
N PHE A 56 26.01 11.49 15.67
CA PHE A 56 25.00 12.50 15.30
C PHE A 56 25.46 13.48 14.21
N SER A 57 26.74 13.85 14.19
CA SER A 57 27.30 14.74 13.16
C SER A 57 27.17 14.16 11.75
N ASP A 58 27.34 12.85 11.61
CA ASP A 58 27.26 12.18 10.32
C ASP A 58 25.80 11.85 9.97
N ALA A 59 24.95 11.59 10.96
CA ALA A 59 23.50 11.52 10.78
C ALA A 59 22.93 12.83 10.20
N LEU A 60 23.37 14.00 10.68
CA LEU A 60 22.94 15.30 10.14
C LEU A 60 23.38 15.51 8.68
N LYS A 61 24.61 15.10 8.32
CA LYS A 61 25.06 15.12 6.92
C LYS A 61 24.21 14.18 6.08
N LEU A 62 23.90 13.00 6.60
CA LEU A 62 23.08 12.03 5.89
C LEU A 62 21.66 12.56 5.64
N LEU A 63 21.06 13.21 6.63
CA LEU A 63 19.79 13.93 6.52
C LEU A 63 19.79 14.98 5.41
N SER A 64 20.92 15.66 5.18
CA SER A 64 21.03 16.62 4.07
C SER A 64 21.04 15.95 2.70
N TYR A 65 21.65 14.75 2.57
CA TYR A 65 21.64 13.98 1.32
C TYR A 65 20.29 13.34 1.01
N LEU A 66 19.49 12.99 2.03
CA LEU A 66 18.15 12.42 1.84
C LEU A 66 17.24 13.33 1.02
N LYS A 67 17.38 14.65 1.15
CA LYS A 67 16.62 15.64 0.38
C LYS A 67 16.77 15.40 -1.13
N ASP A 68 18.01 15.24 -1.59
CA ASP A 68 18.28 15.07 -3.00
C ASP A 68 17.94 13.63 -3.41
N TRP A 69 18.17 12.62 -2.56
CA TRP A 69 17.85 11.22 -2.91
C TRP A 69 16.35 10.97 -2.99
N ALA A 70 15.54 11.73 -2.25
CA ALA A 70 14.09 11.69 -2.36
C ALA A 70 13.59 12.08 -3.75
N LEU A 71 14.39 12.80 -4.54
CA LEU A 71 14.06 13.12 -5.93
C LEU A 71 14.23 11.90 -6.85
N ILE A 72 14.92 10.85 -6.42
CA ILE A 72 15.12 9.62 -7.21
C ILE A 72 13.95 8.67 -6.95
N PRO A 73 13.05 8.44 -7.92
CA PRO A 73 11.81 7.68 -7.70
C PRO A 73 12.07 6.22 -7.28
N ASP A 74 13.13 5.60 -7.80
CA ASP A 74 13.50 4.21 -7.49
C ASP A 74 13.95 3.99 -6.04
N LYS A 75 14.41 5.05 -5.36
CA LYS A 75 15.00 4.96 -4.01
C LYS A 75 14.14 5.58 -2.93
N VAL A 76 12.92 6.03 -3.25
CA VAL A 76 12.03 6.70 -2.29
C VAL A 76 11.78 5.85 -1.05
N GLU A 77 11.59 4.53 -1.20
CA GLU A 77 11.36 3.63 -0.06
C GLU A 77 12.56 3.59 0.90
N LEU A 78 13.78 3.44 0.35
CA LEU A 78 15.01 3.43 1.11
C LEU A 78 15.18 4.76 1.87
N VAL A 79 14.97 5.87 1.17
CA VAL A 79 15.10 7.22 1.74
C VAL A 79 14.09 7.44 2.87
N CYS A 80 12.83 7.03 2.68
CA CYS A 80 11.81 7.10 3.74
C CYS A 80 12.18 6.25 4.96
N ARG A 81 12.71 5.05 4.75
CA ARG A 81 13.14 4.17 5.83
C ARG A 81 14.29 4.77 6.62
N VAL A 82 15.37 5.18 5.94
CA VAL A 82 16.53 5.85 6.56
C VAL A 82 16.09 7.12 7.31
N ALA A 83 15.23 7.95 6.70
CA ALA A 83 14.70 9.15 7.35
C ALA A 83 13.98 8.82 8.66
N THR A 84 13.12 7.79 8.65
CA THR A 84 12.33 7.40 9.82
C THR A 84 13.23 6.89 10.94
N VAL A 85 14.20 6.04 10.62
CA VAL A 85 15.15 5.49 11.59
C VAL A 85 16.00 6.60 12.20
N LEU A 86 16.56 7.51 11.38
CA LEU A 86 17.35 8.64 11.89
C LEU A 86 16.53 9.58 12.79
N LEU A 87 15.27 9.83 12.43
CA LEU A 87 14.34 10.64 13.22
C LEU A 87 14.01 9.99 14.57
N GLN A 88 13.84 8.67 14.59
CA GLN A 88 13.54 7.91 15.81
C GLN A 88 14.76 7.82 16.73
N LEU A 89 15.95 7.54 16.19
CA LEU A 89 17.19 7.39 16.96
C LEU A 89 17.67 8.72 17.56
N HIS A 90 17.66 9.79 16.77
CA HIS A 90 18.24 11.08 17.19
C HIS A 90 17.18 12.12 17.59
N HIS A 91 15.97 11.70 17.95
CA HIS A 91 14.84 12.60 18.24
C HIS A 91 15.22 13.74 19.21
N ASN A 92 15.85 13.39 20.33
CA ASN A 92 16.24 14.36 21.36
C ASN A 92 17.29 15.37 20.86
N GLN A 93 18.24 14.91 20.04
CA GLN A 93 19.32 15.76 19.49
C GLN A 93 18.82 16.65 18.34
N LEU A 94 17.84 16.18 17.57
CA LEU A 94 17.22 16.94 16.49
C LEU A 94 16.33 18.07 17.02
N ILE A 95 15.63 17.86 18.14
CA ILE A 95 14.80 18.89 18.76
C ILE A 95 15.66 20.03 19.33
N THR A 96 16.80 19.70 19.94
CA THR A 96 17.71 20.70 20.53
C THR A 96 18.51 21.45 19.47
N THR A 97 18.75 20.85 18.30
CA THR A 97 19.53 21.44 17.22
C THR A 97 18.67 22.34 16.33
N VAL A 98 18.78 23.66 16.50
CA VAL A 98 18.02 24.65 15.69
C VAL A 98 18.30 24.53 14.19
N ALA A 99 19.54 24.21 13.80
CA ALA A 99 19.96 24.07 12.41
C ALA A 99 19.33 22.87 11.67
N ALA A 100 18.83 21.85 12.41
CA ALA A 100 18.20 20.68 11.81
C ALA A 100 16.74 20.96 11.38
N ARG A 101 16.07 21.91 12.04
CA ARG A 101 14.65 22.25 11.81
C ARG A 101 14.30 22.59 10.35
N PRO A 102 15.04 23.47 9.65
CA PRO A 102 14.73 23.77 8.25
C PRO A 102 14.96 22.55 7.33
N ILE A 103 15.98 21.74 7.59
CA ILE A 103 16.28 20.52 6.82
C ILE A 103 15.13 19.53 6.96
N LEU A 104 14.65 19.31 8.19
CA LEU A 104 13.54 18.41 8.48
C LEU A 104 12.22 18.87 7.85
N THR A 105 11.95 20.18 7.87
CA THR A 105 10.73 20.74 7.29
C THR A 105 10.74 20.53 5.77
N LEU A 106 11.84 20.86 5.11
CA LEU A 106 11.99 20.65 3.67
C LEU A 106 11.91 19.17 3.30
N LEU A 107 12.59 18.29 4.06
CA LEU A 107 12.57 16.85 3.83
C LEU A 107 11.16 16.28 3.99
N LYS A 108 10.41 16.72 5.00
CA LYS A 108 9.01 16.31 5.22
C LYS A 108 8.16 16.60 3.99
N ASP A 109 8.25 17.82 3.45
CA ASP A 109 7.43 18.23 2.31
C ASP A 109 7.76 17.41 1.05
N ILE A 110 9.06 17.20 0.79
CA ILE A 110 9.53 16.40 -0.36
C ILE A 110 9.09 14.94 -0.21
N LEU A 111 9.34 14.32 0.94
CA LEU A 111 8.98 12.92 1.17
C LEU A 111 7.47 12.71 1.10
N HIS A 112 6.68 13.60 1.70
CA HIS A 112 5.22 13.48 1.65
C HIS A 112 4.69 13.60 0.22
N ALA A 113 5.21 14.54 -0.58
CA ALA A 113 4.85 14.67 -1.98
C ALA A 113 5.18 13.39 -2.78
N ARG A 114 6.38 12.84 -2.59
CA ARG A 114 6.85 11.64 -3.31
C ARG A 114 6.12 10.37 -2.92
N VAL A 115 5.89 10.16 -1.63
CA VAL A 115 5.12 9.01 -1.14
C VAL A 115 3.67 9.10 -1.62
N LYS A 116 3.10 10.31 -1.65
CA LYS A 116 1.75 10.52 -2.19
C LYS A 116 1.68 10.18 -3.68
N GLU A 117 2.63 10.66 -4.49
CA GLU A 117 2.72 10.35 -5.92
C GLU A 117 2.82 8.84 -6.18
N CYS A 118 3.67 8.15 -5.42
CA CYS A 118 3.82 6.69 -5.50
C CYS A 118 2.51 5.98 -5.12
N LYS A 119 1.89 6.38 -4.01
CA LYS A 119 0.61 5.83 -3.55
C LYS A 119 -0.51 6.06 -4.56
N ASP A 120 -0.59 7.25 -5.15
CA ASP A 120 -1.64 7.61 -6.10
C ASP A 120 -1.49 6.79 -7.40
N THR A 121 -0.26 6.60 -7.87
CA THR A 121 0.04 5.75 -9.04
C THR A 121 -0.32 4.28 -8.78
N LEU A 122 0.13 3.74 -7.65
CA LEU A 122 -0.17 2.35 -7.25
C LEU A 122 -1.68 2.16 -7.02
N GLY A 123 -2.34 3.11 -6.37
CA GLY A 123 -3.76 3.10 -6.09
C GLY A 123 -4.61 3.14 -7.36
N PHE A 124 -4.25 4.00 -8.32
CA PHE A 124 -4.90 4.05 -9.62
C PHE A 124 -4.75 2.73 -10.39
N ASN A 125 -3.53 2.19 -10.45
CA ASN A 125 -3.27 0.92 -11.13
C ASN A 125 -4.03 -0.25 -10.50
N LEU A 126 -4.09 -0.29 -9.16
CA LEU A 126 -4.83 -1.31 -8.44
C LEU A 126 -6.34 -1.21 -8.69
N ALA A 127 -6.90 0.00 -8.68
CA ALA A 127 -8.31 0.23 -9.02
C ALA A 127 -8.62 -0.15 -10.47
N ALA A 128 -7.73 0.18 -11.42
CA ALA A 128 -7.87 -0.21 -12.82
C ALA A 128 -7.84 -1.74 -12.99
N MET A 129 -6.91 -2.43 -12.32
CA MET A 129 -6.84 -3.89 -12.35
C MET A 129 -8.06 -4.55 -11.70
N ASP A 130 -8.56 -4.02 -10.58
CA ASP A 130 -9.76 -4.54 -9.94
C ASP A 130 -10.99 -4.36 -10.83
N HIS A 131 -11.11 -3.20 -11.49
CA HIS A 131 -12.16 -2.96 -12.46
C HIS A 131 -12.08 -3.93 -13.65
N LEU A 132 -10.89 -4.15 -14.20
CA LEU A 132 -10.67 -5.13 -15.27
C LEU A 132 -11.03 -6.55 -14.83
N LYS A 133 -10.66 -6.93 -13.59
CA LYS A 133 -11.02 -8.22 -13.01
C LYS A 133 -12.54 -8.39 -12.88
N GLN A 134 -13.25 -7.35 -12.44
CA GLN A 134 -14.72 -7.34 -12.37
C GLN A 134 -15.35 -7.47 -13.76
N LEU A 135 -14.86 -6.75 -14.77
CA LEU A 135 -15.34 -6.87 -16.15
C LEU A 135 -15.13 -8.28 -16.72
N MET A 136 -13.96 -8.88 -16.46
CA MET A 136 -13.68 -10.26 -16.87
C MET A 136 -14.62 -11.25 -16.17
N ALA A 137 -14.83 -11.11 -14.86
CA ALA A 137 -15.74 -11.96 -14.10
C ALA A 137 -17.20 -11.85 -14.60
N LEU A 138 -17.66 -10.64 -14.93
CA LEU A 138 -18.98 -10.42 -15.53
C LEU A 138 -19.11 -11.12 -16.89
N LYS A 139 -18.07 -11.04 -17.73
CA LYS A 139 -18.07 -11.67 -19.06
C LYS A 139 -17.98 -13.20 -18.98
N SER A 140 -17.20 -13.75 -18.06
CA SER A 140 -17.13 -15.19 -17.84
C SER A 140 -18.43 -15.75 -17.25
N ASP A 141 -19.03 -15.03 -16.29
CA ASP A 141 -20.32 -15.42 -15.70
C ASP A 141 -21.47 -15.30 -16.71
N ALA A 142 -21.39 -14.39 -17.68
CA ALA A 142 -22.46 -14.16 -18.66
C ALA A 142 -22.88 -15.44 -19.40
N LEU A 143 -21.93 -16.34 -19.72
CA LEU A 143 -22.22 -17.61 -20.39
C LEU A 143 -22.99 -18.60 -19.49
N PHE A 144 -22.80 -18.52 -18.17
CA PHE A 144 -23.43 -19.43 -17.20
C PHE A 144 -24.61 -18.80 -16.44
N ARG A 145 -24.84 -17.49 -16.58
CA ARG A 145 -25.98 -16.80 -15.96
C ARG A 145 -27.30 -17.37 -16.42
N ASP A 146 -27.52 -17.48 -17.73
CA ASP A 146 -28.77 -18.03 -18.29
C ASP A 146 -29.01 -19.48 -17.82
N ALA A 147 -27.95 -20.30 -17.81
CA ALA A 147 -28.01 -21.65 -17.29
C ALA A 147 -28.38 -21.69 -15.80
N LYS A 148 -27.80 -20.81 -14.98
CA LYS A 148 -28.08 -20.70 -13.54
C LYS A 148 -29.51 -20.23 -13.27
N THR A 149 -30.02 -19.23 -14.00
CA THR A 149 -31.42 -18.79 -13.90
C THR A 149 -32.40 -19.89 -14.28
N LYS A 150 -32.14 -20.59 -15.40
CA LYS A 150 -32.98 -21.73 -15.81
C LYS A 150 -32.98 -22.86 -14.78
N LEU A 151 -31.82 -23.16 -14.18
CA LEU A 151 -31.71 -24.16 -13.12
C LEU A 151 -32.54 -23.80 -11.87
N LEU A 152 -32.50 -22.52 -11.46
CA LEU A 152 -33.30 -22.01 -10.35
C LEU A 152 -34.80 -22.07 -10.65
N GLU A 153 -35.21 -21.73 -11.87
CA GLU A 153 -36.60 -21.80 -12.31
C GLU A 153 -37.12 -23.25 -12.37
N ILE A 154 -36.29 -24.19 -12.85
CA ILE A 154 -36.63 -25.63 -12.82
C ILE A 154 -36.80 -26.08 -11.37
N ARG A 155 -35.90 -25.69 -10.47
CA ARG A 155 -35.97 -26.06 -9.05
C ARG A 155 -37.23 -25.51 -8.38
N SER A 156 -37.61 -24.26 -8.64
CA SER A 156 -38.82 -23.66 -8.05
C SER A 156 -40.10 -24.33 -8.57
N ARG A 157 -40.19 -24.61 -9.88
CA ARG A 157 -41.30 -25.36 -10.48
C ARG A 157 -41.42 -26.76 -9.88
N HIS A 158 -40.30 -27.44 -9.63
CA HIS A 158 -40.32 -28.74 -8.96
C HIS A 158 -40.81 -28.65 -7.51
N SER A 159 -40.39 -27.65 -6.73
CA SER A 159 -40.88 -27.45 -5.35
C SER A 159 -42.38 -27.20 -5.32
N GLN A 160 -42.88 -26.27 -6.13
CA GLN A 160 -44.31 -25.95 -6.23
C GLN A 160 -45.16 -27.17 -6.62
N ARG A 161 -44.65 -28.02 -7.52
CA ARG A 161 -45.34 -29.27 -7.90
C ARG A 161 -45.36 -30.28 -6.75
N VAL A 162 -44.32 -30.34 -5.93
CA VAL A 162 -44.27 -31.23 -4.76
C VAL A 162 -45.23 -30.73 -3.67
N GLU A 163 -45.24 -29.43 -3.40
CA GLU A 163 -46.15 -28.77 -2.46
C GLU A 163 -47.61 -28.96 -2.89
N ALA A 164 -47.97 -28.65 -4.14
CA ALA A 164 -49.33 -28.86 -4.64
C ALA A 164 -49.80 -30.33 -4.56
N ARG A 165 -48.88 -31.29 -4.77
CA ARG A 165 -49.19 -32.72 -4.59
C ARG A 165 -49.38 -33.09 -3.12
N ALA A 166 -48.65 -32.46 -2.20
CA ALA A 166 -48.83 -32.64 -0.76
C ALA A 166 -50.17 -32.07 -0.30
N ASP A 167 -50.54 -30.86 -0.74
CA ASP A 167 -51.81 -30.22 -0.43
C ASP A 167 -53.02 -31.01 -0.92
N VAL A 168 -52.95 -31.55 -2.15
CA VAL A 168 -54.02 -32.41 -2.69
C VAL A 168 -54.16 -33.72 -1.90
N LYS A 169 -53.04 -34.33 -1.47
CA LYS A 169 -53.06 -35.52 -0.62
C LYS A 169 -53.63 -35.20 0.76
N GLU A 170 -53.30 -34.05 1.33
CA GLU A 170 -53.81 -33.60 2.62
C GLU A 170 -55.31 -33.28 2.57
N GLY A 171 -55.77 -32.59 1.53
CA GLY A 171 -57.19 -32.33 1.28
C GLY A 171 -58.01 -33.62 1.11
N ARG A 172 -57.48 -34.63 0.39
CA ARG A 172 -58.10 -35.96 0.29
C ARG A 172 -58.15 -36.69 1.63
N ARG A 173 -57.11 -36.57 2.46
CA ARG A 173 -57.08 -37.14 3.83
C ARG A 173 -58.11 -36.46 4.74
N LYS A 174 -58.25 -35.13 4.69
CA LYS A 174 -59.25 -34.36 5.43
C LYS A 174 -60.68 -34.77 5.02
N LYS A 175 -60.98 -34.85 3.72
CA LYS A 175 -62.28 -35.36 3.22
C LYS A 175 -62.58 -36.80 3.66
N LYS A 176 -61.59 -37.70 3.66
CA LYS A 176 -61.76 -39.08 4.18
C LYS A 176 -62.03 -39.12 5.68
N ARG A 177 -61.44 -38.23 6.47
CA ARG A 177 -61.70 -38.11 7.92
C ARG A 177 -63.10 -37.59 8.19
N GLN A 178 -63.56 -36.60 7.43
CA GLN A 178 -64.89 -36.02 7.56
C GLN A 178 -66.00 -37.01 7.13
N LYS A 179 -65.79 -37.76 6.03
CA LYS A 179 -66.73 -38.82 5.65
C LYS A 179 -66.84 -39.93 6.72
N LYS A 180 -65.74 -40.24 7.42
CA LYS A 180 -65.74 -41.19 8.55
C LYS A 180 -66.47 -40.66 9.78
N SER A 181 -66.44 -39.35 10.06
CA SER A 181 -67.23 -38.77 11.16
C SER A 181 -68.72 -38.72 10.82
N ASP A 182 -69.07 -38.47 9.56
CA ASP A 182 -70.47 -38.43 9.11
C ASP A 182 -71.11 -39.83 9.12
N ASP A 183 -70.38 -40.89 8.72
CA ASP A 183 -70.85 -42.29 8.82
C ASP A 183 -71.09 -42.74 10.27
N VAL A 184 -70.29 -42.23 11.22
CA VAL A 184 -70.45 -42.54 12.66
C VAL A 184 -71.70 -41.87 13.25
N HIS A 185 -72.17 -40.76 12.68
CA HIS A 185 -73.37 -40.08 13.15
C HIS A 185 -74.69 -40.74 12.68
N VAL A 186 -74.66 -41.55 11.61
CA VAL A 186 -75.86 -42.21 11.03
C VAL A 186 -76.25 -43.51 11.78
N TRP A 187 -75.39 -44.02 12.66
CA TRP A 187 -75.61 -45.26 13.42
C TRP A 187 -75.59 -45.00 14.94
N SER A 188 -76.30 -43.98 15.39
CA SER A 188 -76.61 -43.72 16.81
C SER A 188 -78.07 -43.33 16.96
#